data_AF-A0A4Q6CGB6-F1
#
_entry.id   AF-A0A4Q6CGB6-F1
#
_cell.length_a   1.000
_cell.length_b   1.000
_cell.length_c   1.000
_cell.angle_alpha   90.00
_cell.angle_beta   90.00
_cell.angle_gamma   90.00
#
_symmetry.space_group_name_H-M   'P 1'
#
loop_
_entity.id
_entity.type
_entity.pdbx_description
1 polymer ?
#
loop_
_entity_poly.entity_id
_entity_poly.type
_entity_poly.pdbx_seq_one_letter_code
_entity_poly.pdbx_strand_id
1 'polypeptide(L)'
;MRLATLLEQQNSTMQTPGSLKDCFGDSYLCAKNAIYGRIREAALAAGFQFSNKPNAAYSALSLSQLDEILRTKQIPYNPNLPVLIELESRLPKQILWDDISDNLKGTHVFHESCHAVARSFGLPSSSSDSSVKILAMLLEESFANTCELLSILDAADQVHRIFLELNSYVFMLEDRAGLLNAAKDLGRPTLFTFMFLSYLHSNFLRPLSEKDFENCFVLAMEVAGEKRVLDQKQKKTLRALSKIAFQLNPRFREVTTQFHLKLHGIKSSVEEIASVDVLGLLRKQPAALNFLKQASRF
;
A
#
# COMPACT_ATOMS: atom_id res chain seq x y z
N MET A 1 -6.49 -22.06 11.75
CA MET A 1 -7.08 -22.59 10.48
C MET A 1 -6.19 -23.71 9.95
N ARG A 2 -6.69 -24.73 9.22
CA ARG A 2 -5.83 -25.81 8.66
C ARG A 2 -5.18 -25.40 7.34
N LEU A 3 -3.93 -25.81 7.09
CA LEU A 3 -3.22 -25.55 5.83
C LEU A 3 -3.98 -26.12 4.62
N ALA A 4 -4.47 -27.36 4.73
CA ALA A 4 -5.29 -28.00 3.69
C ALA A 4 -6.46 -27.12 3.20
N THR A 5 -7.16 -26.43 4.13
CA THR A 5 -8.29 -25.55 3.79
C THR A 5 -7.81 -24.32 3.02
N LEU A 6 -6.68 -23.74 3.40
CA LEU A 6 -6.10 -22.60 2.68
C LEU A 6 -5.63 -23.01 1.28
N LEU A 7 -4.99 -24.18 1.14
CA LEU A 7 -4.57 -24.72 -0.16
C LEU A 7 -5.76 -24.98 -1.09
N GLU A 8 -6.88 -25.49 -0.56
CA GLU A 8 -8.12 -25.64 -1.32
C GLU A 8 -8.64 -24.30 -1.86
N GLN A 9 -8.64 -23.26 -1.02
CA GLN A 9 -9.06 -21.91 -1.43
C GLN A 9 -8.13 -21.33 -2.50
N GLN A 10 -6.81 -21.45 -2.34
CA GLN A 10 -5.83 -21.06 -3.37
C GLN A 10 -6.07 -21.81 -4.69
N ASN A 11 -6.28 -23.12 -4.64
CA ASN A 11 -6.48 -23.96 -5.82
C ASN A 11 -7.74 -23.58 -6.60
N SER A 12 -8.81 -23.16 -5.89
CA SER A 12 -10.06 -22.71 -6.52
C SER A 12 -9.90 -21.46 -7.40
N THR A 13 -8.82 -20.69 -7.21
CA THR A 13 -8.54 -19.44 -7.92
C THR A 13 -7.28 -19.47 -8.77
N MET A 14 -6.61 -20.62 -8.94
CA MET A 14 -5.33 -20.69 -9.67
C MET A 14 -5.38 -20.28 -11.15
N GLN A 15 -6.57 -20.20 -11.75
CA GLN A 15 -6.74 -19.75 -13.13
C GLN A 15 -6.95 -18.24 -13.27
N THR A 16 -6.91 -17.48 -12.17
CA THR A 16 -7.02 -16.02 -12.19
C THR A 16 -5.90 -15.42 -13.06
N PRO A 17 -6.23 -14.70 -14.15
CA PRO A 17 -5.24 -14.09 -15.03
C PRO A 17 -4.27 -13.16 -14.28
N GLY A 18 -2.99 -13.19 -14.67
CA GLY A 18 -1.97 -12.31 -14.09
C GLY A 18 -1.49 -12.69 -12.68
N SER A 19 -2.10 -13.69 -12.03
CA SER A 19 -1.67 -14.16 -10.71
C SER A 19 -0.37 -14.98 -10.75
N LEU A 20 0.35 -14.96 -9.62
CA LEU A 20 1.57 -15.72 -9.35
C LEU A 20 1.20 -17.08 -8.78
N LYS A 21 1.18 -18.09 -9.65
CA LYS A 21 0.68 -19.43 -9.31
C LYS A 21 1.51 -20.16 -8.26
N ASP A 22 2.76 -19.77 -8.06
CA ASP A 22 3.71 -20.28 -7.07
C ASP A 22 3.79 -19.41 -5.81
N CYS A 23 2.95 -18.38 -5.70
CA CYS A 23 2.80 -17.54 -4.51
C CYS A 23 1.47 -17.83 -3.79
N PHE A 24 1.58 -18.12 -2.50
CA PHE A 24 0.45 -18.51 -1.66
C PHE A 24 -0.46 -17.32 -1.37
N GLY A 25 -1.74 -17.47 -1.71
CA GLY A 25 -2.77 -16.44 -1.55
C GLY A 25 -2.89 -15.47 -2.72
N ASP A 26 -1.87 -15.32 -3.58
CA ASP A 26 -1.87 -14.29 -4.63
C ASP A 26 -3.02 -14.46 -5.63
N SER A 27 -3.27 -15.70 -6.10
CA SER A 27 -4.36 -15.97 -7.05
C SER A 27 -5.74 -15.72 -6.46
N TYR A 28 -5.89 -15.96 -5.16
CA TYR A 28 -7.12 -15.68 -4.43
C TYR A 28 -7.32 -14.17 -4.29
N LEU A 29 -6.29 -13.44 -3.88
CA LEU A 29 -6.36 -11.98 -3.71
C LEU A 29 -6.63 -11.27 -5.03
N CYS A 30 -5.98 -11.68 -6.12
CA CYS A 30 -6.28 -11.13 -7.45
C CYS A 30 -7.75 -11.33 -7.84
N ALA A 31 -8.39 -12.41 -7.42
CA ALA A 31 -9.78 -12.72 -7.76
C ALA A 31 -10.82 -12.09 -6.82
N LYS A 32 -10.46 -11.91 -5.54
CA LYS A 32 -11.42 -11.61 -4.46
C LYS A 32 -11.20 -10.28 -3.76
N ASN A 33 -10.02 -9.66 -3.92
CA ASN A 33 -9.70 -8.36 -3.36
C ASN A 33 -9.63 -7.32 -4.48
N ALA A 34 -10.55 -6.36 -4.48
CA ALA A 34 -10.74 -5.47 -5.63
C ALA A 34 -9.52 -4.55 -5.84
N ILE A 35 -8.93 -4.03 -4.77
CA ILE A 35 -7.75 -3.16 -4.86
C ILE A 35 -6.53 -3.98 -5.29
N TYR A 36 -6.30 -5.14 -4.68
CA TYR A 36 -5.17 -6.01 -5.02
C TYR A 36 -5.22 -6.43 -6.50
N GLY A 37 -6.35 -6.93 -6.98
CA GLY A 37 -6.55 -7.34 -8.37
C GLY A 37 -6.35 -6.19 -9.35
N ARG A 38 -6.94 -5.02 -9.07
CA ARG A 38 -6.76 -3.82 -9.92
C ARG A 38 -5.31 -3.35 -9.97
N ILE A 39 -4.59 -3.37 -8.85
CA ILE A 39 -3.17 -3.00 -8.82
C ILE A 39 -2.35 -3.99 -9.65
N ARG A 40 -2.63 -5.30 -9.53
CA ARG A 40 -1.99 -6.34 -10.36
C ARG A 40 -2.21 -6.07 -11.85
N GLU A 41 -3.46 -5.85 -12.25
CA GLU A 41 -3.83 -5.56 -13.64
C GLU A 41 -3.15 -4.29 -14.16
N ALA A 42 -3.17 -3.21 -13.37
CA ALA A 42 -2.57 -1.93 -13.74
C ALA A 42 -1.04 -2.03 -13.86
N ALA A 43 -0.36 -2.76 -12.97
CA ALA A 43 1.07 -2.98 -13.05
C ALA A 43 1.45 -3.76 -14.33
N LEU A 44 0.72 -4.83 -14.64
CA LEU A 44 0.90 -5.60 -15.88
C LEU A 44 0.65 -4.72 -17.12
N ALA A 45 -0.41 -3.91 -17.11
CA ALA A 45 -0.72 -2.99 -18.21
C ALA A 45 0.36 -1.90 -18.39
N ALA A 46 1.02 -1.49 -17.32
CA ALA A 46 2.18 -0.59 -17.36
C ALA A 46 3.48 -1.28 -17.84
N GLY A 47 3.43 -2.57 -18.17
CA GLY A 47 4.53 -3.36 -18.71
C GLY A 47 5.48 -3.92 -17.65
N PHE A 48 5.05 -3.98 -16.38
CA PHE A 48 5.82 -4.65 -15.34
C PHE A 48 5.68 -6.17 -15.45
N GLN A 49 6.76 -6.86 -15.08
CA GLN A 49 6.85 -8.30 -15.00
C GLN A 49 7.24 -8.71 -13.58
N PHE A 50 6.87 -9.93 -13.21
CA PHE A 50 7.17 -10.49 -11.89
C PHE A 50 8.24 -11.55 -12.01
N SER A 51 9.24 -11.51 -11.13
CA SER A 51 10.42 -12.38 -11.20
C SER A 51 10.64 -13.11 -9.89
N ASN A 52 10.70 -14.44 -9.94
CA ASN A 52 11.17 -15.30 -8.85
C ASN A 52 12.67 -15.60 -8.94
N LYS A 53 13.41 -14.91 -9.84
CA LYS A 53 14.85 -15.07 -9.92
C LYS A 53 15.49 -14.60 -8.61
N PRO A 54 16.47 -15.33 -8.05
CA PRO A 54 17.18 -14.90 -6.85
C PRO A 54 17.71 -13.48 -7.00
N ASN A 55 17.32 -12.60 -6.08
CA ASN A 55 17.80 -11.23 -6.01
C ASN A 55 18.39 -11.00 -4.61
N ALA A 56 19.72 -11.17 -4.52
CA ALA A 56 20.44 -11.03 -3.26
C ALA A 56 20.36 -9.59 -2.70
N ALA A 57 20.37 -8.57 -3.57
CA ALA A 57 20.27 -7.18 -3.17
C ALA A 57 18.89 -6.85 -2.57
N TYR A 58 17.81 -7.29 -3.22
CA TYR A 58 16.45 -7.14 -2.68
C TYR A 58 16.26 -7.91 -1.38
N SER A 59 16.81 -9.13 -1.30
CA SER A 59 16.74 -9.95 -0.09
C SER A 59 17.49 -9.34 1.10
N ALA A 60 18.59 -8.62 0.83
CA ALA A 60 19.42 -8.00 1.87
C ALA A 60 18.92 -6.60 2.29
N LEU A 61 18.48 -5.78 1.33
CA LEU A 61 18.06 -4.40 1.57
C LEU A 61 17.03 -3.92 0.54
N SER A 62 15.81 -4.45 0.61
CA SER A 62 14.70 -4.14 -0.32
C SER A 62 14.45 -2.65 -0.52
N LEU A 63 14.52 -1.85 0.56
CA LEU A 63 14.34 -0.39 0.54
C LEU A 63 15.27 0.36 -0.44
N SER A 64 16.42 -0.23 -0.79
CA SER A 64 17.37 0.36 -1.74
C SER A 64 17.11 0.00 -3.20
N GLN A 65 16.14 -0.86 -3.48
CA GLN A 65 15.94 -1.49 -4.78
C GLN A 65 14.76 -0.93 -5.57
N LEU A 66 13.97 -0.02 -5.00
CA LEU A 66 12.79 0.52 -5.66
C LEU A 66 13.11 1.13 -7.04
N ASP A 67 14.15 1.94 -7.15
CA ASP A 67 14.58 2.52 -8.43
C ASP A 67 14.94 1.47 -9.47
N GLU A 68 15.61 0.40 -9.06
CA GLU A 68 15.99 -0.69 -9.95
C GLU A 68 14.76 -1.45 -10.44
N ILE A 69 13.81 -1.72 -9.54
CA ILE A 69 12.52 -2.35 -9.86
C ILE A 69 11.76 -1.50 -10.89
N LEU A 70 11.63 -0.20 -10.64
CA LEU A 70 10.92 0.73 -11.51
C LEU A 70 11.60 0.91 -12.87
N ARG A 71 12.94 0.95 -12.89
CA ARG A 71 13.76 1.08 -14.10
C ARG A 71 13.71 -0.17 -14.98
N THR A 72 13.88 -1.34 -14.38
CA THR A 72 13.88 -2.64 -15.10
C THR A 72 12.48 -3.16 -15.38
N LYS A 73 11.47 -2.58 -14.72
CA LYS A 73 10.09 -3.07 -14.71
C LYS A 73 9.98 -4.53 -14.25
N GLN A 74 10.86 -4.95 -13.33
CA GLN A 74 10.85 -6.29 -12.75
C GLN A 74 10.58 -6.23 -11.24
N ILE A 75 9.42 -6.73 -10.83
CA ILE A 75 9.02 -6.81 -9.43
C ILE A 75 9.43 -8.18 -8.87
N PRO A 76 10.34 -8.23 -7.90
CA PRO A 76 10.79 -9.49 -7.30
C PRO A 76 9.69 -10.09 -6.42
N TYR A 77 9.62 -11.43 -6.38
CA TYR A 77 8.77 -12.15 -5.46
C TYR A 77 9.42 -13.46 -5.00
N ASN A 78 8.95 -13.98 -3.87
CA ASN A 78 9.43 -15.22 -3.29
C ASN A 78 8.37 -16.31 -3.48
N PRO A 79 8.64 -17.37 -4.27
CA PRO A 79 7.71 -18.48 -4.38
C PRO A 79 7.67 -19.23 -3.06
N ASN A 80 6.50 -19.27 -2.44
CA ASN A 80 6.29 -19.88 -1.13
C ASN A 80 5.19 -20.94 -1.13
N LEU A 81 4.42 -21.11 -2.21
CA LEU A 81 3.44 -22.18 -2.34
C LEU A 81 4.05 -23.59 -2.42
N PRO A 82 5.15 -23.84 -3.18
CA PRO A 82 5.67 -25.21 -3.35
C PRO A 82 6.03 -25.90 -2.03
N VAL A 83 6.66 -25.18 -1.09
CA VAL A 83 7.02 -25.74 0.22
C VAL A 83 5.78 -26.10 1.05
N LEU A 84 4.70 -25.34 0.93
CA LEU A 84 3.45 -25.63 1.63
C LEU A 84 2.76 -26.89 1.08
N ILE A 85 2.80 -27.08 -0.25
CA ILE A 85 2.31 -28.30 -0.90
C ILE A 85 3.11 -29.51 -0.42
N GLU A 86 4.44 -29.40 -0.35
CA GLU A 86 5.32 -30.45 0.15
C GLU A 86 5.01 -30.79 1.62
N LEU A 87 4.85 -29.78 2.48
CA LEU A 87 4.51 -29.96 3.89
C LEU A 87 3.16 -30.68 4.05
N GLU A 88 2.11 -30.24 3.34
CA GLU A 88 0.79 -30.88 3.36
C GLU A 88 0.85 -32.33 2.84
N SER A 89 1.72 -32.64 1.87
CA SER A 89 1.90 -34.02 1.40
C SER A 89 2.53 -34.95 2.44
N ARG A 90 3.39 -34.41 3.32
CA ARG A 90 4.07 -35.16 4.39
C ARG A 90 3.21 -35.33 5.64
N LEU A 91 2.40 -34.32 5.97
CA LEU A 91 1.52 -34.31 7.14
C LEU A 91 0.08 -33.93 6.74
N PRO A 92 -0.63 -34.79 5.98
CA PRO A 92 -1.92 -34.44 5.42
C PRO A 92 -2.95 -34.06 6.48
N LYS A 93 -3.55 -32.87 6.33
CA LYS A 93 -4.60 -32.28 7.17
C LYS A 93 -4.24 -32.12 8.65
N GLN A 94 -2.96 -32.26 8.99
CA GLN A 94 -2.44 -32.17 10.36
C GLN A 94 -1.87 -30.80 10.68
N ILE A 95 -1.43 -30.04 9.67
CA ILE A 95 -0.77 -28.75 9.84
C ILE A 95 -1.81 -27.65 10.06
N LEU A 96 -1.65 -26.90 11.15
CA LEU A 96 -2.35 -25.64 11.39
C LEU A 96 -1.55 -24.48 10.79
N TRP A 97 -2.25 -23.43 10.38
CA TRP A 97 -1.62 -22.21 9.87
C TRP A 97 -0.63 -21.61 10.87
N ASP A 98 -0.98 -21.63 12.15
CA ASP A 98 -0.16 -21.09 13.24
C ASP A 98 1.16 -21.88 13.43
N ASP A 99 1.26 -23.12 12.91
CA ASP A 99 2.50 -23.91 12.95
C ASP A 99 3.56 -23.35 11.97
N ILE A 100 3.14 -22.57 10.97
CA ILE A 100 3.98 -22.14 9.84
C ILE A 100 4.04 -20.64 9.63
N SER A 101 3.04 -19.87 10.11
CA SER A 101 2.89 -18.44 9.82
C SER A 101 4.13 -17.62 10.15
N ASP A 102 4.78 -17.90 11.26
CA ASP A 102 5.91 -17.12 11.77
C ASP A 102 7.22 -17.41 11.02
N ASN A 103 7.27 -18.52 10.30
CA ASN A 103 8.47 -18.97 9.59
C ASN A 103 8.34 -18.85 8.06
N LEU A 104 7.12 -18.72 7.55
CA LEU A 104 6.89 -18.53 6.13
C LEU A 104 7.24 -17.10 5.72
N LYS A 105 8.19 -16.94 4.80
CA LYS A 105 8.45 -15.63 4.22
C LYS A 105 7.26 -15.18 3.38
N GLY A 106 6.72 -14.02 3.73
CA GLY A 106 5.74 -13.31 2.91
C GLY A 106 6.32 -12.85 1.57
N THR A 107 5.44 -12.34 0.74
CA THR A 107 5.81 -11.62 -0.47
C THR A 107 5.23 -10.22 -0.38
N HIS A 108 5.95 -9.21 -0.87
CA HIS A 108 5.49 -7.83 -0.78
C HIS A 108 5.17 -7.25 -2.15
N VAL A 109 4.80 -8.14 -3.09
CA VAL A 109 4.51 -7.79 -4.48
C VAL A 109 3.41 -6.77 -4.59
N PHE A 110 2.43 -6.78 -3.69
CA PHE A 110 1.35 -5.80 -3.70
C PHE A 110 1.88 -4.38 -3.53
N HIS A 111 2.72 -4.17 -2.53
CA HIS A 111 3.32 -2.87 -2.24
C HIS A 111 4.20 -2.38 -3.39
N GLU A 112 5.09 -3.24 -3.89
CA GLU A 112 5.95 -2.90 -5.04
C GLU A 112 5.14 -2.62 -6.32
N SER A 113 4.03 -3.34 -6.50
CA SER A 113 3.09 -3.09 -7.60
C SER A 113 2.37 -1.75 -7.44
N CYS A 114 2.08 -1.32 -6.21
CA CYS A 114 1.53 0.01 -5.97
C CYS A 114 2.50 1.10 -6.41
N HIS A 115 3.80 0.97 -6.12
CA HIS A 115 4.79 1.92 -6.64
C HIS A 115 4.87 1.91 -8.17
N ALA A 116 4.84 0.73 -8.79
CA ALA A 116 4.82 0.59 -10.24
C ALA A 116 3.62 1.33 -10.87
N VAL A 117 2.44 1.18 -10.29
CA VAL A 117 1.21 1.89 -10.72
C VAL A 117 1.32 3.38 -10.45
N ALA A 118 1.75 3.79 -9.26
CA ALA A 118 1.94 5.20 -8.91
C ALA A 118 2.86 5.91 -9.89
N ARG A 119 4.00 5.29 -10.25
CA ARG A 119 4.96 5.84 -11.21
C ARG A 119 4.32 6.07 -12.60
N SER A 120 3.34 5.25 -12.99
CA SER A 120 2.63 5.39 -14.27
C SER A 120 1.75 6.65 -14.35
N PHE A 121 1.39 7.27 -13.22
CA PHE A 121 0.57 8.49 -13.19
C PHE A 121 1.33 9.78 -13.58
N GLY A 122 2.66 9.71 -13.78
CA GLY A 122 3.44 10.77 -14.41
C GLY A 122 3.85 11.92 -13.48
N LEU A 123 4.37 11.61 -12.29
CA LEU A 123 4.94 12.64 -11.40
C LEU A 123 6.24 13.22 -11.97
N PRO A 124 6.54 14.51 -11.73
CA PRO A 124 7.73 15.18 -12.23
C PRO A 124 8.98 14.75 -11.43
N SER A 125 9.58 13.62 -11.81
CA SER A 125 10.82 13.10 -11.19
C SER A 125 12.07 13.92 -11.52
N SER A 126 12.03 14.75 -12.57
CA SER A 126 13.17 15.54 -13.07
C SER A 126 13.25 16.98 -12.54
N SER A 127 12.40 17.37 -11.57
CA SER A 127 12.41 18.74 -11.02
C SER A 127 13.75 19.08 -10.36
N SER A 128 14.26 20.31 -10.55
CA SER A 128 15.42 20.81 -9.81
C SER A 128 15.07 21.16 -8.36
N ASP A 129 13.79 21.42 -8.05
CA ASP A 129 13.29 21.70 -6.71
C ASP A 129 13.23 20.41 -5.88
N SER A 130 14.00 20.38 -4.79
CA SER A 130 14.06 19.25 -3.86
C SER A 130 12.70 18.97 -3.21
N SER A 131 11.90 19.99 -2.90
CA SER A 131 10.59 19.82 -2.28
C SER A 131 9.62 19.09 -3.21
N VAL A 132 9.70 19.38 -4.52
CA VAL A 132 8.88 18.71 -5.54
C VAL A 132 9.31 17.25 -5.72
N LYS A 133 10.62 16.96 -5.68
CA LYS A 133 11.14 15.59 -5.69
C LYS A 133 10.69 14.80 -4.47
N ILE A 134 10.84 15.37 -3.28
CA ILE A 134 10.39 14.76 -2.01
C ILE A 134 8.89 14.49 -2.11
N LEU A 135 8.08 15.46 -2.56
CA LEU A 135 6.65 15.26 -2.74
C LEU A 135 6.36 14.08 -3.66
N ALA A 136 7.02 13.99 -4.82
CA ALA A 136 6.80 12.88 -5.75
C ALA A 136 7.09 11.51 -5.11
N MET A 137 8.21 11.37 -4.40
CA MET A 137 8.59 10.13 -3.72
C MET A 137 7.59 9.75 -2.62
N LEU A 138 7.17 10.72 -1.80
CA LEU A 138 6.24 10.47 -0.70
C LEU A 138 4.80 10.27 -1.18
N LEU A 139 4.42 10.76 -2.36
CA LEU A 139 3.15 10.43 -3.00
C LEU A 139 3.09 8.94 -3.39
N GLU A 140 4.19 8.38 -3.91
CA GLU A 140 4.26 6.97 -4.28
C GLU A 140 4.16 6.05 -3.05
N GLU A 141 4.88 6.37 -1.97
CA GLU A 141 4.77 5.63 -0.70
C GLU A 141 3.35 5.73 -0.10
N SER A 142 2.78 6.94 -0.07
CA SER A 142 1.45 7.15 0.48
C SER A 142 0.37 6.43 -0.32
N PHE A 143 0.56 6.29 -1.63
CA PHE A 143 -0.30 5.46 -2.48
C PHE A 143 -0.24 3.99 -2.05
N ALA A 144 0.96 3.43 -1.93
CA ALA A 144 1.17 2.04 -1.52
C ALA A 144 0.54 1.76 -0.15
N ASN A 145 0.82 2.58 0.86
CA ASN A 145 0.24 2.40 2.20
C ASN A 145 -1.30 2.50 2.19
N THR A 146 -1.86 3.39 1.35
CA THR A 146 -3.33 3.54 1.25
C THR A 146 -3.98 2.35 0.59
N CYS A 147 -3.40 1.82 -0.49
CA CYS A 147 -3.88 0.62 -1.16
C CYS A 147 -3.84 -0.58 -0.21
N GLU A 148 -2.76 -0.76 0.54
CA GLU A 148 -2.64 -1.81 1.56
C GLU A 148 -3.71 -1.66 2.65
N LEU A 149 -3.88 -0.47 3.22
CA LEU A 149 -4.90 -0.22 4.23
C LEU A 149 -6.31 -0.52 3.71
N LEU A 150 -6.66 0.00 2.53
CA LEU A 150 -8.03 -0.13 2.03
C LEU A 150 -8.35 -1.51 1.46
N SER A 151 -7.34 -2.31 1.11
CA SER A 151 -7.53 -3.71 0.73
C SER A 151 -8.19 -4.54 1.84
N ILE A 152 -8.07 -4.11 3.11
CA ILE A 152 -8.73 -4.70 4.29
C ILE A 152 -10.27 -4.66 4.17
N LEU A 153 -10.82 -3.68 3.45
CA LEU A 153 -12.28 -3.56 3.26
C LEU A 153 -12.88 -4.81 2.62
N ASP A 154 -12.12 -5.47 1.74
CA ASP A 154 -12.58 -6.66 1.01
C ASP A 154 -12.25 -7.97 1.75
N ALA A 155 -11.48 -7.93 2.85
CA ALA A 155 -10.98 -9.10 3.58
C ALA A 155 -12.06 -9.87 4.38
N ALA A 156 -13.07 -10.41 3.70
CA ALA A 156 -14.35 -10.87 4.28
C ALA A 156 -14.21 -11.82 5.48
N ASP A 157 -13.32 -12.82 5.38
CA ASP A 157 -13.15 -13.91 6.34
C ASP A 157 -11.68 -14.13 6.74
N GLN A 158 -11.42 -15.16 7.56
CA GLN A 158 -10.08 -15.48 8.03
C GLN A 158 -9.13 -15.98 6.92
N VAL A 159 -9.64 -16.64 5.87
CA VAL A 159 -8.80 -17.07 4.73
C VAL A 159 -8.25 -15.85 4.01
N HIS A 160 -9.13 -14.90 3.69
CA HIS A 160 -8.75 -13.68 3.00
C HIS A 160 -7.73 -12.89 3.83
N ARG A 161 -7.94 -12.79 5.14
CA ARG A 161 -6.98 -12.13 6.06
C ARG A 161 -5.60 -12.76 5.99
N ILE A 162 -5.51 -14.08 6.18
CA ILE A 162 -4.24 -14.81 6.13
C ILE A 162 -3.50 -14.55 4.80
N PHE A 163 -4.22 -14.62 3.68
CA PHE A 163 -3.62 -14.35 2.38
C PHE A 163 -3.16 -12.90 2.26
N LEU A 164 -3.96 -11.93 2.69
CA LEU A 164 -3.59 -10.52 2.60
C LEU A 164 -2.37 -10.19 3.47
N GLU A 165 -2.30 -10.72 4.69
CA GLU A 165 -1.17 -10.54 5.61
C GLU A 165 0.15 -11.07 5.02
N LEU A 166 0.11 -12.21 4.33
CA LEU A 166 1.29 -12.77 3.66
C LEU A 166 1.75 -11.97 2.44
N ASN A 167 0.87 -11.15 1.86
CA ASN A 167 1.09 -10.47 0.59
C ASN A 167 1.21 -8.94 0.73
N SER A 168 1.24 -8.40 1.96
CA SER A 168 1.22 -6.97 2.29
C SER A 168 2.25 -6.63 3.39
N TYR A 169 2.81 -5.42 3.40
CA TYR A 169 3.63 -4.92 4.53
C TYR A 169 2.77 -4.39 5.67
N VAL A 170 1.65 -3.75 5.34
CA VAL A 170 0.77 -3.10 6.33
C VAL A 170 -0.53 -3.87 6.42
N PHE A 171 -0.82 -4.39 7.60
CA PHE A 171 -2.10 -4.98 7.92
C PHE A 171 -2.47 -4.63 9.37
N MET A 172 -3.65 -4.05 9.56
CA MET A 172 -4.22 -3.80 10.89
C MET A 172 -5.68 -4.24 10.88
N LEU A 173 -5.89 -5.54 11.10
CA LEU A 173 -7.18 -6.19 10.90
C LEU A 173 -8.07 -6.25 12.15
N GLU A 174 -7.51 -5.97 13.34
CA GLU A 174 -8.22 -6.16 14.61
C GLU A 174 -9.42 -5.21 14.77
N ASP A 175 -9.40 -4.02 14.14
CA ASP A 175 -10.54 -3.11 14.10
C ASP A 175 -10.77 -2.50 12.71
N ARG A 176 -11.40 -3.27 11.82
CA ARG A 176 -11.87 -2.77 10.51
C ARG A 176 -13.24 -2.09 10.55
N ALA A 177 -13.94 -2.09 11.69
CA ALA A 177 -15.32 -1.62 11.75
C ALA A 177 -15.40 -0.12 11.46
N GLY A 178 -14.45 0.66 11.99
CA GLY A 178 -14.30 2.08 11.67
C GLY A 178 -14.10 2.33 10.18
N LEU A 179 -13.27 1.50 9.52
CA LEU A 179 -12.97 1.64 8.10
C LEU A 179 -14.18 1.28 7.21
N LEU A 180 -14.88 0.20 7.53
CA LEU A 180 -16.12 -0.21 6.84
C LEU A 180 -17.22 0.85 6.97
N ASN A 181 -17.43 1.39 8.18
CA ASN A 181 -18.41 2.44 8.41
C ASN A 181 -18.05 3.72 7.64
N ALA A 182 -16.78 4.13 7.67
CA ALA A 182 -16.32 5.29 6.91
C ALA A 182 -16.48 5.07 5.40
N ALA A 183 -16.18 3.87 4.87
CA ALA A 183 -16.35 3.57 3.45
C ALA A 183 -17.83 3.63 3.03
N LYS A 184 -18.74 3.19 3.90
CA LYS A 184 -20.20 3.26 3.68
C LYS A 184 -20.71 4.69 3.73
N ASP A 185 -20.30 5.45 4.73
CA ASP A 185 -20.81 6.81 4.98
C ASP A 185 -20.21 7.84 4.01
N LEU A 186 -18.94 7.65 3.63
CA LEU A 186 -18.19 8.60 2.82
C LEU A 186 -18.05 8.18 1.35
N GLY A 187 -18.19 6.89 1.05
CA GLY A 187 -17.80 6.35 -0.24
C GLY A 187 -16.28 6.12 -0.32
N ARG A 188 -15.90 5.16 -1.17
CA ARG A 188 -14.50 4.75 -1.35
C ARG A 188 -13.59 5.88 -1.86
N PRO A 189 -13.95 6.70 -2.86
CA PRO A 189 -13.04 7.73 -3.39
C PRO A 189 -12.63 8.76 -2.34
N THR A 190 -13.58 9.32 -1.57
CA THR A 190 -13.24 10.27 -0.51
C THR A 190 -12.43 9.62 0.60
N LEU A 191 -12.80 8.42 1.05
CA LEU A 191 -12.02 7.72 2.09
C LEU A 191 -10.60 7.44 1.62
N PHE A 192 -10.43 6.98 0.37
CA PHE A 192 -9.13 6.78 -0.26
C PHE A 192 -8.31 8.05 -0.24
N THR A 193 -8.84 9.16 -0.78
CA THR A 193 -8.09 10.41 -0.83
C THR A 193 -7.76 10.95 0.56
N PHE A 194 -8.68 10.82 1.53
CA PHE A 194 -8.42 11.26 2.90
C PHE A 194 -7.31 10.43 3.58
N MET A 195 -7.34 9.11 3.45
CA MET A 195 -6.30 8.23 4.01
C MET A 195 -4.96 8.45 3.31
N PHE A 196 -4.98 8.63 1.98
CA PHE A 196 -3.81 9.02 1.21
C PHE A 196 -3.16 10.28 1.75
N LEU A 197 -3.93 11.35 1.95
CA LEU A 197 -3.39 12.61 2.48
C LEU A 197 -2.89 12.45 3.92
N SER A 198 -3.54 11.60 4.72
CA SER A 198 -3.08 11.28 6.08
C SER A 198 -1.72 10.56 6.06
N TYR A 199 -1.54 9.57 5.18
CA TYR A 199 -0.23 8.93 4.97
C TYR A 199 0.80 9.91 4.45
N LEU A 200 0.44 10.82 3.55
CA LEU A 200 1.35 11.84 3.04
C LEU A 200 1.87 12.74 4.17
N HIS A 201 0.99 13.22 5.05
CA HIS A 201 1.42 13.97 6.24
C HIS A 201 2.34 13.15 7.14
N SER A 202 2.00 11.88 7.38
CA SER A 202 2.82 10.96 8.17
C SER A 202 4.22 10.73 7.58
N ASN A 203 4.30 10.59 6.26
CA ASN A 203 5.53 10.36 5.50
C ASN A 203 6.40 11.62 5.42
N PHE A 204 5.80 12.82 5.51
CA PHE A 204 6.51 14.07 5.75
C PHE A 204 6.91 14.28 7.23
N LEU A 205 6.68 13.30 8.10
CA LEU A 205 6.99 13.36 9.54
C LEU A 205 6.24 14.52 10.25
N ARG A 206 5.08 14.91 9.73
CA ARG A 206 4.27 16.02 10.24
C ARG A 206 3.05 15.52 11.00
N PRO A 207 2.85 15.86 12.28
CA PRO A 207 1.60 15.57 12.94
C PRO A 207 0.45 16.30 12.23
N LEU A 208 -0.72 15.66 12.20
CA LEU A 208 -1.91 16.26 11.60
C LEU A 208 -2.54 17.26 12.57
N SER A 209 -2.32 18.56 12.36
CA SER A 209 -3.01 19.60 13.13
C SER A 209 -4.51 19.61 12.79
N GLU A 210 -5.33 20.27 13.62
CA GLU A 210 -6.77 20.42 13.34
C GLU A 210 -7.02 21.13 12.00
N LYS A 211 -6.21 22.13 11.69
CA LYS A 211 -6.27 22.85 10.40
C LYS A 211 -5.89 21.92 9.24
N ASP A 212 -4.86 21.10 9.40
CA ASP A 212 -4.44 20.15 8.37
C ASP A 212 -5.48 19.05 8.14
N PHE A 213 -6.10 18.55 9.21
CA PHE A 213 -7.19 17.58 9.14
C PHE A 213 -8.37 18.12 8.30
N GLU A 214 -8.85 19.32 8.61
CA GLU A 214 -9.95 19.93 7.87
C GLU A 214 -9.54 20.20 6.41
N ASN A 215 -8.30 20.65 6.16
CA ASN A 215 -7.79 20.86 4.80
C ASN A 215 -7.65 19.55 4.00
N CYS A 216 -7.23 18.45 4.63
CA CYS A 216 -7.17 17.12 4.01
C CYS A 216 -8.57 16.66 3.61
N PHE A 217 -9.55 16.85 4.50
CA PHE A 217 -10.92 16.49 4.22
C PHE A 217 -11.51 17.32 3.06
N VAL A 218 -11.34 18.64 3.08
CA VAL A 218 -11.81 19.53 1.99
C VAL A 218 -11.19 19.10 0.66
N LEU A 219 -9.88 18.85 0.62
CA LEU A 219 -9.22 18.40 -0.61
C LEU A 219 -9.72 17.02 -1.07
N ALA A 220 -9.98 16.09 -0.14
CA ALA A 220 -10.52 14.77 -0.47
C ALA A 220 -11.91 14.85 -1.11
N MET A 221 -12.75 15.78 -0.62
CA MET A 221 -14.07 16.07 -1.20
C MET A 221 -13.96 16.68 -2.60
N GLU A 222 -13.07 17.65 -2.78
CA GLU A 222 -12.81 18.30 -4.07
C GLU A 222 -12.34 17.28 -5.13
N VAL A 223 -11.44 16.38 -4.76
CA VAL A 223 -10.92 15.31 -5.64
C VAL A 223 -12.02 14.31 -6.00
N ALA A 224 -12.85 13.93 -5.02
CA ALA A 224 -14.00 13.04 -5.25
C ALA A 224 -15.13 13.70 -6.04
N GLY A 225 -15.09 15.02 -6.25
CA GLY A 225 -16.16 15.77 -6.91
C GLY A 225 -17.42 15.92 -6.05
N GLU A 226 -17.28 15.80 -4.74
CA GLU A 226 -18.39 15.82 -3.79
C GLU A 226 -18.45 17.16 -3.03
N LYS A 227 -19.64 17.57 -2.59
CA LYS A 227 -19.86 18.75 -1.74
C LYS A 227 -20.71 18.32 -0.55
N ARG A 228 -20.06 18.01 0.57
CA ARG A 228 -20.72 17.63 1.82
C ARG A 228 -19.97 18.19 3.01
N VAL A 229 -20.71 18.39 4.10
CA VAL A 229 -20.15 18.76 5.40
C VAL A 229 -20.23 17.52 6.28
N LEU A 230 -19.13 17.19 6.96
CA LEU A 230 -19.13 16.09 7.91
C LEU A 230 -19.91 16.46 9.16
N ASP A 231 -20.72 15.51 9.64
CA ASP A 231 -21.21 15.58 11.00
C ASP A 231 -20.08 15.25 12.02
N GLN A 232 -20.33 15.51 13.30
CA GLN A 232 -19.34 15.28 14.36
C GLN A 232 -18.94 13.80 14.51
N LYS A 233 -19.85 12.87 14.22
CA LYS A 233 -19.57 11.43 14.29
C LYS A 233 -18.60 11.03 13.19
N GLN A 234 -18.83 11.48 11.95
CA GLN A 234 -17.95 11.22 10.81
C GLN A 234 -16.58 11.86 11.02
N LYS A 235 -16.50 13.10 11.53
CA LYS A 235 -15.22 13.72 11.91
C LYS A 235 -14.46 12.88 12.93
N LYS A 236 -15.14 12.42 13.98
CA LYS A 236 -14.53 11.56 15.01
C LYS A 236 -14.01 10.25 14.42
N THR A 237 -14.76 9.61 13.53
CA THR A 237 -14.34 8.39 12.83
C THR A 237 -13.10 8.65 11.97
N LEU A 238 -13.11 9.68 11.13
CA LEU A 238 -11.96 10.01 10.28
C LEU A 238 -10.72 10.39 11.10
N ARG A 239 -10.87 11.09 12.23
CA ARG A 239 -9.76 11.36 13.15
C ARG A 239 -9.20 10.09 13.78
N ALA A 240 -10.04 9.10 14.07
CA ALA A 240 -9.58 7.81 14.57
C ALA A 240 -8.80 7.05 13.48
N LEU A 241 -9.33 7.04 12.26
CA LEU A 241 -8.69 6.39 11.11
C LEU A 241 -7.38 7.08 10.72
N SER A 242 -7.29 8.41 10.74
CA SER A 242 -6.06 9.12 10.38
C SER A 242 -4.89 8.73 11.28
N LYS A 243 -5.15 8.36 12.55
CA LYS A 243 -4.12 7.86 13.47
C LYS A 243 -3.43 6.60 12.98
N ILE A 244 -4.11 5.75 12.19
CA ILE A 244 -3.52 4.55 11.59
C ILE A 244 -2.29 4.92 10.76
N ALA A 245 -2.36 5.99 9.98
CA ALA A 245 -1.25 6.47 9.18
C ALA A 245 0.00 6.83 10.02
N PHE A 246 -0.19 7.16 11.30
CA PHE A 246 0.87 7.56 12.23
C PHE A 246 1.33 6.44 13.17
N GLN A 247 0.72 5.25 13.09
CA GLN A 247 1.09 4.11 13.95
C GLN A 247 2.35 3.39 13.48
N LEU A 248 2.81 3.63 12.24
CA LEU A 248 4.13 3.18 11.81
C LEU A 248 5.19 3.72 12.78
N ASN A 249 6.09 2.81 13.19
CA ASN A 249 7.16 3.11 14.14
C ASN A 249 7.89 4.42 13.72
N PRO A 250 7.94 5.46 14.59
CA PRO A 250 8.54 6.73 14.25
C PRO A 250 10.00 6.60 13.76
N ARG A 251 10.79 5.74 14.40
CA ARG A 251 12.16 5.45 13.96
C ARG A 251 12.19 4.80 12.59
N PHE A 252 11.24 3.91 12.29
CA PHE A 252 11.14 3.32 10.96
C PHE A 252 10.82 4.39 9.91
N ARG A 253 9.85 5.27 10.15
CA ARG A 253 9.51 6.37 9.24
C ARG A 253 10.69 7.32 9.03
N GLU A 254 11.30 7.79 10.11
CA GLU A 254 12.46 8.68 10.03
C GLU A 254 13.62 8.05 9.27
N VAL A 255 14.01 6.83 9.63
CA VAL A 255 15.15 6.14 9.01
C VAL A 255 14.85 5.83 7.55
N THR A 256 13.70 5.25 7.24
CA THR A 256 13.35 4.85 5.86
C THR A 256 13.20 6.08 4.96
N THR A 257 12.47 7.12 5.38
CA THR A 257 12.33 8.35 4.60
C THR A 257 13.67 9.04 4.41
N GLN A 258 14.45 9.27 5.48
CA GLN A 258 15.75 9.93 5.33
C GLN A 258 16.74 9.11 4.51
N PHE A 259 16.78 7.80 4.71
CA PHE A 259 17.67 6.92 3.96
C PHE A 259 17.32 6.94 2.48
N HIS A 260 16.04 6.82 2.15
CA HIS A 260 15.56 6.91 0.77
C HIS A 260 15.91 8.27 0.14
N LEU A 261 15.66 9.39 0.82
CA LEU A 261 16.05 10.71 0.32
C LEU A 261 17.56 10.85 0.07
N LYS A 262 18.39 10.30 0.97
CA LYS A 262 19.85 10.29 0.81
C LYS A 262 20.30 9.47 -0.40
N LEU A 263 19.66 8.34 -0.69
CA LEU A 263 19.93 7.54 -1.89
C LEU A 263 19.68 8.33 -3.17
N HIS A 264 18.71 9.27 -3.15
CA HIS A 264 18.42 10.18 -4.26
C HIS A 264 19.22 11.50 -4.22
N GLY A 265 20.23 11.60 -3.36
CA GLY A 265 21.09 12.78 -3.25
C GLY A 265 20.42 14.00 -2.60
N ILE A 266 19.25 13.83 -1.98
CA ILE A 266 18.53 14.89 -1.27
C ILE A 266 19.09 14.98 0.16
N LYS A 267 19.63 16.15 0.52
CA LYS A 267 20.32 16.38 1.80
C LYS A 267 19.44 17.01 2.88
N SER A 268 18.12 16.97 2.72
CA SER A 268 17.21 17.64 3.63
C SER A 268 17.19 17.01 5.02
N SER A 269 17.13 17.85 6.06
CA SER A 269 17.01 17.39 7.46
C SER A 269 15.58 16.93 7.77
N VAL A 270 15.36 16.26 8.92
CA VAL A 270 13.99 15.91 9.37
C VAL A 270 13.17 17.19 9.54
N GLU A 271 13.76 18.21 10.15
CA GLU A 271 13.10 19.49 10.44
C GLU A 271 12.67 20.21 9.16
N GLU A 272 13.54 20.19 8.13
CA GLU A 272 13.22 20.75 6.83
C GLU A 272 12.04 20.01 6.18
N ILE A 273 12.06 18.68 6.16
CA ILE A 273 10.96 17.85 5.63
C ILE A 273 9.66 18.13 6.40
N ALA A 274 9.72 18.14 7.73
CA ALA A 274 8.57 18.37 8.60
C ALA A 274 8.02 19.82 8.53
N SER A 275 8.79 20.77 8.00
CA SER A 275 8.35 22.15 7.83
C SER A 275 7.62 22.41 6.49
N VAL A 276 7.68 21.47 5.54
CA VAL A 276 7.06 21.64 4.22
C VAL A 276 5.53 21.77 4.35
N ASP A 277 4.94 22.84 3.81
CA ASP A 277 3.50 22.95 3.61
C ASP A 277 3.05 22.00 2.49
N VAL A 278 2.88 20.73 2.84
CA VAL A 278 2.55 19.63 1.92
C VAL A 278 1.30 19.92 1.10
N LEU A 279 0.23 20.41 1.74
CA LEU A 279 -1.03 20.68 1.04
C LEU A 279 -0.92 21.91 0.14
N GLY A 280 -0.19 22.94 0.57
CA GLY A 280 0.12 24.09 -0.27
C GLY A 280 0.98 23.71 -1.48
N LEU A 281 1.99 22.87 -1.28
CA LEU A 281 2.85 22.35 -2.34
C LEU A 281 2.06 21.49 -3.33
N LEU A 282 1.25 20.55 -2.84
CA LEU A 282 0.41 19.69 -3.66
C LEU A 282 -0.55 20.52 -4.54
N ARG A 283 -1.18 21.56 -3.99
CA ARG A 283 -2.08 22.46 -4.76
C ARG A 283 -1.35 23.26 -5.83
N LYS A 284 -0.08 23.61 -5.61
CA LYS A 284 0.75 24.34 -6.59
C LYS A 284 1.27 23.46 -7.72
N GLN A 285 1.14 22.14 -7.61
CA GLN A 285 1.66 21.17 -8.57
C GLN A 285 0.52 20.46 -9.32
N PRO A 286 0.15 20.92 -10.55
CA PRO A 286 -0.94 20.30 -11.32
C PRO A 286 -0.77 18.79 -11.54
N ALA A 287 0.48 18.33 -11.73
CA ALA A 287 0.78 16.91 -11.86
C ALA A 287 0.47 16.12 -10.58
N ALA A 288 0.73 16.69 -9.40
CA ALA A 288 0.41 16.04 -8.12
C ALA A 288 -1.12 15.98 -7.87
N LEU A 289 -1.87 17.02 -8.24
CA LEU A 289 -3.33 16.98 -8.20
C LEU A 289 -3.90 15.95 -9.16
N ASN A 290 -3.33 15.85 -10.37
CA ASN A 290 -3.73 14.83 -11.35
C ASN A 290 -3.40 13.41 -10.86
N PHE A 291 -2.24 13.22 -10.23
CA PHE A 291 -1.88 11.97 -9.56
C PHE A 291 -2.94 11.59 -8.52
N LEU A 292 -3.30 12.51 -7.63
CA LEU A 292 -4.27 12.24 -6.56
C LEU A 292 -5.65 11.84 -7.12
N LYS A 293 -6.09 12.50 -8.21
CA LYS A 293 -7.33 12.15 -8.92
C LYS A 293 -7.27 10.75 -9.54
N GLN A 294 -6.15 10.37 -10.15
CA GLN A 294 -5.98 9.02 -10.70
C GLN A 294 -5.94 7.96 -9.59
N ALA A 295 -5.20 8.22 -8.52
CA ALA A 295 -5.08 7.34 -7.36
C ALA A 295 -6.44 7.06 -6.70
N SER A 296 -7.30 8.08 -6.57
CA SER A 296 -8.64 7.95 -5.94
C SER A 296 -9.62 7.01 -6.64
N ARG A 297 -9.27 6.48 -7.82
CA ARG A 297 -10.12 5.57 -8.61
C ARG A 297 -9.96 4.10 -8.21
N PHE A 298 -8.96 3.76 -7.40
CA PHE A 298 -8.73 2.41 -6.89
C PHE A 298 -9.70 2.09 -5.75
#